data_AF-A0A086R0K1-F1
#
_entry.id   AF-A0A086R0K1-F1
#
_cell.length_a   1.000
_cell.length_b   1.000
_cell.length_c   1.000
_cell.angle_alpha   90.00
_cell.angle_beta   90.00
_cell.angle_gamma   90.00
#
_symmetry.space_group_name_H-M   'P 1'
#
loop_
_entity.id
_entity.type
_entity.pdbx_description
1 polymer ?
#
loop_
_entity_poly.entity_id
_entity_poly.type
_entity_poly.pdbx_seq_one_letter_code
_entity_poly.pdbx_strand_id
1 'polypeptide(L)'
;LVEGALTSRKMKTGNESIVIPLKTDQADAARDSFAKLVYGYLFNWLIAQTNANLAPSGGMDFDLNRYVGLLDIAGFESFRVNGFEQLCINLSNEELQHHFNADIFLNEVKDYENDGLQGVSITYEDNADVLSLIAGKGGVIATLDEEVFVPRGSDQGFLNKLNKAQTNHKRYIENKIKGSMAFGIQHYAGDVTYTVTGWLVKDQNAPPQEARDCLLTSENPVVKAIMETASSDTQRRGPGGKSTVGSVFKKQLSELMAKINGTDSHYIRCIKPNPAHKPRVIHSSQILNQLVCSGVMEAIRIRKSGFALRLLHQDFVDRYRLVLGSKAAAGLRTLDAASAAQQLVTQLVANKWVSQEECLIGRTKVFAKSTVQDFLERAR
;
A
#
# COMPACT_ATOMS: atom_id res chain seq x y z
N LEU A 1 4.94 -16.15 40.51
CA LEU A 1 4.07 -15.14 39.84
C LEU A 1 3.93 -15.42 38.35
N VAL A 2 5.03 -15.56 37.61
CA VAL A 2 5.00 -15.95 36.18
C VAL A 2 4.30 -17.29 35.97
N GLU A 3 4.64 -18.34 36.74
CA GLU A 3 3.99 -19.64 36.64
C GLU A 3 2.46 -19.53 36.75
N GLY A 4 1.95 -18.83 37.75
CA GLY A 4 0.50 -18.63 37.93
C GLY A 4 -0.15 -17.88 36.76
N ALA A 5 0.56 -16.93 36.13
CA ALA A 5 0.08 -16.24 34.94
C ALA A 5 0.03 -17.13 33.68
N LEU A 6 0.77 -18.24 33.68
CA LEU A 6 0.82 -19.21 32.58
C LEU A 6 -0.08 -20.42 32.80
N THR A 7 -0.36 -20.78 34.06
CA THR A 7 -1.07 -22.03 34.40
C THR A 7 -2.44 -21.81 35.01
N SER A 8 -2.85 -20.55 35.26
CA SER A 8 -4.15 -20.25 35.84
C SER A 8 -4.76 -18.98 35.26
N ARG A 9 -6.10 -18.91 35.26
CA ARG A 9 -6.86 -17.70 34.91
C ARG A 9 -7.74 -17.25 36.07
N LYS A 10 -7.96 -15.94 36.20
CA LYS A 10 -8.86 -15.37 37.21
C LYS A 10 -10.22 -15.09 36.60
N MET A 11 -11.28 -15.66 37.18
CA MET A 11 -12.66 -15.38 36.79
C MET A 11 -13.35 -14.62 37.91
N LYS A 12 -13.91 -13.43 37.60
CA LYS A 12 -14.74 -12.68 38.55
C LYS A 12 -16.20 -13.10 38.41
N THR A 13 -16.81 -13.50 39.51
CA THR A 13 -18.24 -13.83 39.58
C THR A 13 -18.83 -13.07 40.77
N GLY A 14 -19.59 -12.00 40.48
CA GLY A 14 -20.03 -11.07 41.53
C GLY A 14 -18.84 -10.37 42.21
N ASN A 15 -18.76 -10.46 43.53
CA ASN A 15 -17.66 -9.90 44.33
C ASN A 15 -16.49 -10.87 44.56
N GLU A 16 -16.60 -12.13 44.12
CA GLU A 16 -15.58 -13.15 44.34
C GLU A 16 -14.72 -13.37 43.10
N SER A 17 -13.42 -13.61 43.31
CA SER A 17 -12.49 -13.99 42.25
C SER A 17 -12.06 -15.44 42.42
N ILE A 18 -12.40 -16.28 41.45
CA ILE A 18 -12.04 -17.69 41.42
C ILE A 18 -10.82 -17.88 40.52
N VAL A 19 -9.83 -18.65 40.99
CA VAL A 19 -8.67 -19.04 40.19
C VAL A 19 -8.94 -20.42 39.59
N ILE A 20 -8.88 -20.51 38.26
CA ILE A 20 -9.16 -21.73 37.52
C ILE A 20 -7.86 -22.20 36.84
N PRO A 21 -7.39 -23.43 37.09
CA PRO A 21 -6.22 -23.97 36.41
C PRO A 21 -6.48 -24.16 34.92
N LEU A 22 -5.48 -23.85 34.11
CA LEU A 22 -5.50 -24.01 32.66
C LEU A 22 -5.15 -25.45 32.27
N LYS A 23 -5.74 -25.91 31.16
CA LYS A 23 -5.29 -27.14 30.50
C LYS A 23 -3.96 -26.90 29.78
N THR A 24 -3.25 -27.98 29.44
CA THR A 24 -1.91 -27.91 28.80
C THR A 24 -1.91 -27.05 27.53
N ASP A 25 -2.89 -27.24 26.65
CA ASP A 25 -3.06 -26.46 25.42
C ASP A 25 -3.28 -24.96 25.69
N GLN A 26 -4.04 -24.65 26.73
CA GLN A 26 -4.30 -23.28 27.16
C GLN A 26 -3.07 -22.63 27.80
N ALA A 27 -2.28 -23.40 28.55
CA ALA A 27 -1.03 -22.94 29.15
C ALA A 27 0.05 -22.68 28.08
N ASP A 28 0.14 -23.53 27.05
CA ASP A 28 1.01 -23.28 25.89
C ASP A 28 0.62 -21.99 25.15
N ALA A 29 -0.68 -21.78 24.90
CA ALA A 29 -1.17 -20.54 24.29
C ALA A 29 -0.92 -19.31 25.17
N ALA A 30 -1.04 -19.44 26.50
CA ALA A 30 -0.73 -18.38 27.45
C ALA A 30 0.76 -18.02 27.44
N ARG A 31 1.66 -19.02 27.39
CA ARG A 31 3.11 -18.81 27.25
C ARG A 31 3.44 -18.00 25.99
N ASP A 32 2.93 -18.43 24.85
CA ASP A 32 3.22 -17.78 23.57
C ASP A 32 2.66 -16.34 23.54
N SER A 33 1.47 -16.14 24.12
CA SER A 33 0.87 -14.81 24.24
C SER A 33 1.65 -13.90 25.20
N PHE A 34 2.15 -14.45 26.30
CA PHE A 34 3.01 -13.71 27.25
C PHE A 34 4.29 -13.24 26.56
N ALA A 35 4.96 -14.13 25.82
CA ALA A 35 6.18 -13.80 25.09
C ALA A 35 5.94 -12.70 24.04
N LYS A 36 4.87 -12.81 23.24
CA LYS A 36 4.47 -11.78 22.26
C LYS A 36 4.19 -10.44 22.93
N LEU A 37 3.50 -10.44 24.08
CA LEU A 37 3.19 -9.23 24.84
C LEU A 37 4.46 -8.51 25.31
N VAL A 38 5.38 -9.24 25.95
CA VAL A 38 6.65 -8.68 26.44
C VAL A 38 7.46 -8.10 25.29
N TYR A 39 7.58 -8.84 24.18
CA TYR A 39 8.30 -8.36 23.01
C TYR A 39 7.67 -7.09 22.43
N GLY A 40 6.34 -7.07 22.26
CA GLY A 40 5.63 -5.91 21.74
C GLY A 40 5.79 -4.66 22.63
N TYR A 41 5.71 -4.82 23.95
CA TYR A 41 5.91 -3.71 24.88
C TYR A 41 7.35 -3.21 24.90
N LEU A 42 8.33 -4.11 24.90
CA LEU A 42 9.74 -3.74 24.80
C LEU A 42 10.01 -2.96 23.50
N PHE A 43 9.50 -3.45 22.36
CA PHE A 43 9.67 -2.79 21.07
C PHE A 43 9.08 -1.38 21.07
N ASN A 44 7.83 -1.22 21.52
CA ASN A 44 7.19 0.10 21.60
C ASN A 44 7.93 1.05 22.55
N TRP A 45 8.41 0.55 23.68
CA TRP A 45 9.21 1.34 24.61
C TRP A 45 10.52 1.82 23.96
N LEU A 46 11.24 0.95 23.24
CA LEU A 46 12.46 1.34 22.52
C LEU A 46 12.19 2.42 21.47
N ILE A 47 11.08 2.32 20.73
CA ILE A 47 10.66 3.36 19.78
C ILE A 47 10.37 4.67 20.52
N ALA A 48 9.66 4.63 21.64
CA ALA A 48 9.36 5.82 22.44
C ALA A 48 10.64 6.49 22.98
N GLN A 49 11.60 5.70 23.47
CA GLN A 49 12.91 6.22 23.92
C GLN A 49 13.68 6.84 22.76
N THR A 50 13.72 6.18 21.60
CA THR A 50 14.40 6.70 20.41
C THR A 50 13.79 8.04 19.98
N ASN A 51 12.45 8.11 19.91
CA ASN A 51 11.75 9.35 19.56
C ASN A 51 11.99 10.46 20.58
N ALA A 52 11.97 10.17 21.88
CA ALA A 52 12.21 11.17 22.92
C ALA A 52 13.63 11.77 22.84
N ASN A 53 14.62 10.98 22.45
CA ASN A 53 16.01 11.44 22.33
C ASN A 53 16.32 12.14 20.99
N LEU A 54 15.59 11.80 19.92
CA LEU A 54 15.77 12.41 18.60
C LEU A 54 14.83 13.59 18.33
N ALA A 55 13.75 13.73 19.11
CA ALA A 55 12.82 14.84 18.98
C ALA A 55 13.55 16.18 19.19
N PRO A 56 13.18 17.23 18.44
CA PRO A 56 13.76 18.55 18.60
C PRO A 56 13.65 19.02 20.06
N SER A 57 14.79 19.36 20.67
CA SER A 57 14.85 19.89 22.02
C SER A 57 14.98 21.42 21.97
N GLY A 58 14.40 22.13 22.96
CA GLY A 58 14.69 23.55 23.19
C GLY A 58 13.79 24.59 22.50
N GLY A 59 12.52 24.28 22.23
CA GLY A 59 11.57 25.26 21.69
C GLY A 59 11.76 25.61 20.21
N MET A 60 12.60 24.87 19.48
CA MET A 60 12.54 24.84 18.03
C MET A 60 11.26 24.12 17.64
N ASP A 61 10.24 24.87 17.26
CA ASP A 61 9.03 24.30 16.66
C ASP A 61 9.45 23.47 15.45
N PHE A 62 9.13 22.17 15.48
CA PHE A 62 9.26 21.32 14.31
C PHE A 62 8.36 21.91 13.23
N ASP A 63 8.95 22.39 12.13
CA ASP A 63 8.17 22.86 11.00
C ASP A 63 7.48 21.67 10.35
N LEU A 64 6.24 21.42 10.77
CA LEU A 64 5.39 20.35 10.23
C LEU A 64 5.18 20.49 8.72
N ASN A 65 5.50 21.64 8.11
CA ASN A 65 5.41 21.87 6.67
C ASN A 65 6.70 21.54 5.92
N ARG A 66 7.83 21.30 6.61
CA ARG A 66 9.13 21.02 5.97
C ARG A 66 9.82 19.84 6.64
N TYR A 67 9.51 18.65 6.14
CA TYR A 67 10.19 17.42 6.53
C TYR A 67 10.38 16.49 5.33
N VAL A 68 11.32 15.57 5.45
CA VAL A 68 11.49 14.45 4.51
C VAL A 68 10.98 13.20 5.19
N GLY A 69 9.86 12.66 4.70
CA GLY A 69 9.32 11.39 5.15
C GLY A 69 9.98 10.23 4.41
N LEU A 70 10.45 9.23 5.15
CA LEU A 70 10.93 7.95 4.58
C LEU A 70 9.98 6.85 5.02
N LEU A 71 9.31 6.22 4.05
CA LEU A 71 8.46 5.06 4.28
C LEU A 71 9.16 3.81 3.74
N ASP A 72 9.58 2.94 4.65
CA ASP A 72 10.06 1.59 4.34
C ASP A 72 8.98 0.59 4.70
N ILE A 73 8.41 -0.06 3.69
CA ILE A 73 7.28 -0.99 3.84
C ILE A 73 7.52 -2.25 3.02
N ALA A 74 6.99 -3.36 3.51
CA ALA A 74 6.92 -4.60 2.74
C ALA A 74 6.14 -4.39 1.44
N GLY A 75 6.67 -4.91 0.34
CA GLY A 75 5.95 -4.98 -0.92
C GLY A 75 4.79 -5.99 -0.88
N PHE A 76 3.99 -6.01 -1.94
CA PHE A 76 2.88 -6.95 -2.08
C PHE A 76 3.32 -8.41 -1.90
N GLU A 77 2.58 -9.17 -1.09
CA GLU A 77 2.88 -10.56 -0.75
C GLU A 77 1.82 -11.53 -1.29
N SER A 78 2.28 -12.59 -1.96
CA SER A 78 1.42 -13.71 -2.36
C SER A 78 2.19 -15.02 -2.21
N PHE A 79 1.86 -15.76 -1.16
CA PHE A 79 2.42 -17.06 -0.82
C PHE A 79 1.44 -18.19 -1.12
N ARG A 80 1.90 -19.44 -0.91
CA ARG A 80 1.04 -20.63 -0.99
C ARG A 80 -0.10 -20.61 0.03
N VAL A 81 0.12 -20.02 1.20
CA VAL A 81 -0.87 -19.85 2.27
C VAL A 81 -0.74 -18.42 2.77
N ASN A 82 -1.78 -17.61 2.59
CA ASN A 82 -1.83 -16.21 3.01
C ASN A 82 -2.78 -16.07 4.19
N GLY A 83 -2.31 -15.46 5.28
CA GLY A 83 -3.11 -15.21 6.48
C GLY A 83 -3.62 -13.79 6.58
N PHE A 84 -4.07 -13.43 7.78
CA PHE A 84 -4.49 -12.08 8.13
C PHE A 84 -3.35 -11.05 7.97
N GLU A 85 -2.13 -11.45 8.30
CA GLU A 85 -0.93 -10.60 8.17
C GLU A 85 -0.67 -10.20 6.71
N GLN A 86 -0.78 -11.14 5.78
CA GLN A 86 -0.68 -10.87 4.34
C GLN A 86 -1.83 -9.95 3.86
N LEU A 87 -3.05 -10.12 4.38
CA LEU A 87 -4.15 -9.21 4.04
C LEU A 87 -3.83 -7.77 4.46
N CYS A 88 -3.29 -7.57 5.67
CA CYS A 88 -2.85 -6.24 6.12
C CYS A 88 -1.75 -5.66 5.25
N ILE A 89 -0.71 -6.44 4.92
CA ILE A 89 0.38 -6.01 4.03
C ILE A 89 -0.16 -5.63 2.65
N ASN A 90 -1.05 -6.45 2.07
CA ASN A 90 -1.61 -6.21 0.75
C ASN A 90 -2.59 -5.03 0.75
N LEU A 91 -3.33 -4.79 1.84
CA LEU A 91 -4.14 -3.58 2.01
C LEU A 91 -3.27 -2.31 2.00
N SER A 92 -2.16 -2.30 2.73
CA SER A 92 -1.23 -1.16 2.66
C SER A 92 -0.68 -0.93 1.26
N ASN A 93 -0.35 -2.01 0.54
CA ASN A 93 0.12 -1.90 -0.84
C ASN A 93 -0.99 -1.38 -1.78
N GLU A 94 -2.24 -1.79 -1.60
CA GLU A 94 -3.38 -1.25 -2.36
C GLU A 94 -3.58 0.25 -2.11
N GLU A 95 -3.53 0.72 -0.86
CA GLU A 95 -3.65 2.15 -0.53
C GLU A 95 -2.51 2.99 -1.13
N LEU A 96 -1.27 2.49 -1.03
CA LEU A 96 -0.11 3.15 -1.63
C LEU A 96 -0.18 3.13 -3.17
N GLN A 97 -0.72 2.06 -3.76
CA GLN A 97 -0.92 1.98 -5.20
C GLN A 97 -2.01 2.95 -5.68
N HIS A 98 -3.09 3.11 -4.90
CA HIS A 98 -4.14 4.07 -5.18
C HIS A 98 -3.59 5.49 -5.20
N HIS A 99 -2.84 5.87 -4.16
CA HIS A 99 -2.16 7.17 -4.09
C HIS A 99 -1.18 7.37 -5.26
N PHE A 100 -0.34 6.36 -5.54
CA PHE A 100 0.64 6.42 -6.63
C PHE A 100 -0.02 6.65 -8.00
N ASN A 101 -1.11 5.94 -8.29
CA ASN A 101 -1.83 6.11 -9.55
C ASN A 101 -2.45 7.51 -9.66
N ALA A 102 -3.08 7.99 -8.59
CA ALA A 102 -3.67 9.32 -8.54
C ALA A 102 -2.62 10.43 -8.70
N ASP A 103 -1.48 10.31 -8.00
CA ASP A 103 -0.37 11.26 -8.06
C ASP A 103 0.26 11.31 -9.46
N ILE A 104 0.54 10.15 -10.08
CA ILE A 104 1.04 10.11 -11.47
C ILE A 104 0.04 10.75 -12.42
N PHE A 105 -1.25 10.44 -12.30
CA PHE A 105 -2.30 11.00 -13.14
C PHE A 105 -2.39 12.53 -12.99
N LEU A 106 -2.41 13.06 -11.76
CA LEU A 106 -2.49 14.49 -11.51
C LEU A 106 -1.24 15.22 -12.02
N ASN A 107 -0.06 14.64 -11.84
CA ASN A 107 1.19 15.21 -12.36
C ASN A 107 1.21 15.21 -13.90
N GLU A 108 0.63 14.19 -14.52
CA GLU A 108 0.48 14.12 -15.98
C GLU A 108 -0.44 15.23 -16.52
N VAL A 109 -1.61 15.42 -15.89
CA VAL A 109 -2.55 16.49 -16.26
C VAL A 109 -1.90 17.86 -16.07
N LYS A 110 -1.21 18.09 -14.95
CA LYS A 110 -0.48 19.35 -14.68
C LYS A 110 0.59 19.63 -15.74
N ASP A 111 1.35 18.63 -16.19
CA ASP A 111 2.37 18.80 -17.25
C ASP A 111 1.73 19.30 -18.55
N TYR A 112 0.55 18.77 -18.91
CA TYR A 112 -0.20 19.21 -20.08
C TYR A 112 -0.76 20.62 -19.94
N GLU A 113 -1.37 20.94 -18.80
CA GLU A 113 -1.92 22.26 -18.52
C GLU A 113 -0.84 23.35 -18.50
N ASN A 114 0.32 23.05 -17.91
CA ASN A 114 1.48 23.95 -17.91
C ASN A 114 1.94 24.30 -19.33
N ASP A 115 1.87 23.32 -20.23
CA ASP A 115 2.18 23.49 -21.65
C ASP A 115 1.00 23.98 -22.50
N GLY A 116 -0.13 24.34 -21.87
CA GLY A 116 -1.29 24.94 -22.52
C GLY A 116 -2.21 23.96 -23.25
N LEU A 117 -2.06 22.65 -23.01
CA LEU A 117 -2.96 21.64 -23.54
C LEU A 117 -4.17 21.48 -22.60
N GLN A 118 -5.37 21.70 -23.11
CA GLN A 118 -6.62 21.55 -22.35
C GLN A 118 -7.45 20.38 -22.89
N GLY A 119 -8.15 19.69 -21.99
CA GLY A 119 -9.12 18.64 -22.36
C GLY A 119 -8.49 17.31 -22.80
N VAL A 120 -7.21 17.06 -22.49
CA VAL A 120 -6.59 15.76 -22.74
C VAL A 120 -7.19 14.73 -21.79
N SER A 121 -7.96 13.79 -22.34
CA SER A 121 -8.51 12.68 -21.57
C SER A 121 -7.43 11.62 -21.33
N ILE A 122 -7.12 11.37 -20.07
CA ILE A 122 -6.26 10.28 -19.62
C ILE A 122 -7.14 9.36 -18.78
N THR A 123 -7.00 8.06 -18.98
CA THR A 123 -7.66 7.05 -18.17
C THR A 123 -6.63 6.25 -17.41
N TYR A 124 -6.99 5.83 -16.20
CA TYR A 124 -6.21 4.90 -15.38
C TYR A 124 -7.15 3.92 -14.68
N GLU A 125 -6.63 2.76 -14.29
CA GLU A 125 -7.40 1.78 -13.52
C GLU A 125 -7.41 2.17 -12.03
N ASP A 126 -8.60 2.49 -11.52
CA ASP A 126 -8.84 2.75 -10.10
C ASP A 126 -9.07 1.44 -9.33
N ASN A 127 -8.48 1.36 -8.14
CA ASN A 127 -8.54 0.24 -7.19
C ASN A 127 -9.35 0.57 -5.91
N ALA A 128 -10.06 1.71 -5.87
CA ALA A 128 -10.92 2.09 -4.74
C ALA A 128 -12.01 1.05 -4.39
N ASP A 129 -12.43 0.25 -5.36
CA ASP A 129 -13.34 -0.88 -5.19
C ASP A 129 -12.73 -2.00 -4.32
N VAL A 130 -11.45 -2.33 -4.52
CA VAL A 130 -10.72 -3.32 -3.70
C VAL A 130 -10.52 -2.77 -2.28
N LEU A 131 -10.17 -1.49 -2.16
CA LEU A 131 -10.04 -0.82 -0.87
C LEU A 131 -11.36 -0.86 -0.07
N SER A 132 -12.47 -0.58 -0.73
CA SER A 132 -13.81 -0.68 -0.13
C SER A 132 -14.18 -2.12 0.25
N LEU A 133 -13.81 -3.11 -0.58
CA LEU A 133 -14.03 -4.53 -0.27
C LEU A 133 -13.29 -4.94 1.02
N ILE A 134 -12.04 -4.50 1.22
CA ILE A 134 -11.23 -4.92 2.36
C ILE A 134 -11.53 -4.08 3.60
N ALA A 135 -11.44 -2.76 3.47
CA ALA A 135 -11.46 -1.81 4.57
C ALA A 135 -12.75 -0.97 4.63
N GLY A 136 -13.66 -1.10 3.67
CA GLY A 136 -14.94 -0.37 3.67
C GLY A 136 -15.94 -0.85 4.72
N LYS A 137 -17.11 -0.21 4.76
CA LYS A 137 -18.22 -0.63 5.62
C LYS A 137 -18.78 -1.96 5.12
N GLY A 138 -18.86 -2.96 6.00
CA GLY A 138 -19.23 -4.33 5.60
C GLY A 138 -18.18 -5.05 4.76
N GLY A 139 -16.96 -4.51 4.68
CA GLY A 139 -15.82 -5.17 4.04
C GLY A 139 -15.25 -6.31 4.90
N VAL A 140 -14.10 -6.85 4.46
CA VAL A 140 -13.42 -7.97 5.12
C VAL A 140 -13.12 -7.67 6.59
N ILE A 141 -12.46 -6.53 6.87
CA ILE A 141 -12.05 -6.16 8.25
C ILE A 141 -13.28 -5.94 9.13
N ALA A 142 -14.30 -5.22 8.63
CA ALA A 142 -15.51 -4.95 9.40
C ALA A 142 -16.28 -6.25 9.75
N THR A 143 -16.34 -7.20 8.81
CA THR A 143 -16.99 -8.49 9.02
C THR A 143 -16.23 -9.35 10.04
N LEU A 144 -14.89 -9.28 10.01
CA LEU A 144 -14.03 -9.95 10.98
C LEU A 144 -14.22 -9.36 12.39
N ASP A 145 -14.18 -8.03 12.49
CA ASP A 145 -14.37 -7.29 13.73
C ASP A 145 -15.71 -7.66 14.39
N GLU A 146 -16.78 -7.72 13.60
CA GLU A 146 -18.10 -8.13 14.09
C GLU A 146 -18.11 -9.55 14.64
N GLU A 147 -17.50 -10.52 13.93
CA GLU A 147 -17.49 -11.92 14.33
C GLU A 147 -16.67 -12.15 15.62
N VAL A 148 -15.60 -11.38 15.85
CA VAL A 148 -14.78 -11.47 17.07
C VAL A 148 -15.62 -11.28 18.35
N PHE A 149 -16.69 -10.49 18.30
CA PHE A 149 -17.55 -10.23 19.47
C PHE A 149 -18.83 -11.08 19.50
N VAL A 150 -19.04 -11.97 18.53
CA VAL A 150 -20.18 -12.89 18.52
C VAL A 150 -19.97 -13.97 19.58
N PRO A 151 -20.98 -14.28 20.42
CA PRO A 151 -20.91 -15.41 21.34
C PRO A 151 -20.69 -16.73 20.57
N ARG A 152 -19.55 -17.39 20.78
CA ARG A 152 -19.10 -18.57 20.01
C ARG A 152 -18.85 -18.27 18.53
N GLY A 153 -18.37 -17.06 18.21
CA GLY A 153 -17.85 -16.72 16.88
C GLY A 153 -16.75 -17.68 16.45
N SER A 154 -16.65 -17.92 15.15
CA SER A 154 -15.66 -18.84 14.57
C SER A 154 -15.16 -18.34 13.23
N ASP A 155 -13.96 -18.76 12.82
CA ASP A 155 -13.41 -18.43 11.49
C ASP A 155 -14.36 -18.87 10.35
N GLN A 156 -15.06 -19.99 10.53
CA GLN A 156 -16.07 -20.47 9.58
C GLN A 156 -17.31 -19.56 9.58
N GLY A 157 -17.74 -19.08 10.74
CA GLY A 157 -18.84 -18.12 10.88
C GLY A 157 -18.53 -16.80 10.16
N PHE A 158 -17.33 -16.28 10.37
CA PHE A 158 -16.79 -15.13 9.64
C PHE A 158 -16.82 -15.37 8.12
N LEU A 159 -16.24 -16.47 7.64
CA LEU A 159 -16.19 -16.77 6.20
C LEU A 159 -17.58 -16.89 5.58
N ASN A 160 -18.52 -17.53 6.26
CA ASN A 160 -19.91 -17.66 5.79
C ASN A 160 -20.60 -16.30 5.66
N LYS A 161 -20.40 -15.40 6.63
CA LYS A 161 -20.92 -14.03 6.58
C LYS A 161 -20.28 -13.24 5.43
N LEU A 162 -18.97 -13.36 5.27
CA LEU A 162 -18.21 -12.68 4.22
C LEU A 162 -18.66 -13.14 2.82
N ASN A 163 -18.75 -14.46 2.58
CA ASN A 163 -19.25 -15.02 1.33
C ASN A 163 -20.65 -14.48 1.01
N LYS A 164 -21.56 -14.51 1.99
CA LYS A 164 -22.93 -14.00 1.81
C LYS A 164 -22.95 -12.50 1.46
N ALA A 165 -22.09 -11.70 2.09
CA ALA A 165 -22.04 -10.26 1.87
C ALA A 165 -21.39 -9.87 0.54
N GLN A 166 -20.35 -10.60 0.12
CA GLN A 166 -19.44 -10.18 -0.97
C GLN A 166 -19.52 -11.05 -2.23
N THR A 167 -20.37 -12.08 -2.29
CA THR A 167 -20.46 -13.01 -3.46
C THR A 167 -20.67 -12.33 -4.81
N ASN A 168 -21.29 -11.15 -4.85
CA ASN A 168 -21.56 -10.42 -6.10
C ASN A 168 -20.52 -9.32 -6.39
N HIS A 169 -19.54 -9.12 -5.51
CA HIS A 169 -18.51 -8.11 -5.71
C HIS A 169 -17.51 -8.56 -6.77
N LYS A 170 -17.27 -7.74 -7.80
CA LYS A 170 -16.43 -8.11 -8.96
C LYS A 170 -14.99 -8.55 -8.60
N ARG A 171 -14.45 -8.04 -7.49
CA ARG A 171 -13.10 -8.35 -7.00
C ARG A 171 -13.06 -9.48 -5.96
N TYR A 172 -14.23 -9.98 -5.53
CA TYR A 172 -14.31 -11.05 -4.54
C TYR A 172 -14.39 -12.41 -5.23
N ILE A 173 -13.59 -13.37 -4.76
CA ILE A 173 -13.53 -14.71 -5.32
C ILE A 173 -13.97 -15.68 -4.22
N GLU A 174 -15.21 -16.15 -4.31
CA GLU A 174 -15.69 -17.20 -3.41
C GLU A 174 -15.05 -18.55 -3.75
N ASN A 175 -14.49 -19.23 -2.75
CA ASN A 175 -14.00 -20.59 -2.94
C ASN A 175 -15.17 -21.59 -2.88
N LYS A 176 -15.49 -22.17 -4.04
CA LYS A 176 -16.64 -23.09 -4.20
C LYS A 176 -16.36 -24.52 -3.70
N ILE A 177 -15.14 -24.83 -3.25
CA ILE A 177 -14.81 -26.14 -2.69
C ILE A 177 -15.48 -26.27 -1.32
N LYS A 178 -16.34 -27.28 -1.17
CA LYS A 178 -17.08 -27.54 0.07
C LYS A 178 -16.11 -27.75 1.24
N GLY A 179 -16.30 -26.98 2.31
CA GLY A 179 -15.45 -27.03 3.51
C GLY A 179 -14.12 -26.28 3.39
N SER A 180 -13.92 -25.51 2.31
CA SER A 180 -12.76 -24.65 2.18
C SER A 180 -12.80 -23.52 3.22
N MET A 181 -11.66 -23.31 3.89
CA MET A 181 -11.45 -22.22 4.85
C MET A 181 -10.75 -21.05 4.18
N ALA A 182 -11.15 -20.70 2.95
CA ALA A 182 -10.47 -19.67 2.17
C ALA A 182 -11.43 -18.86 1.28
N PHE A 183 -11.02 -17.63 1.00
CA PHE A 183 -11.62 -16.76 -0.02
C PHE A 183 -10.49 -16.09 -0.82
N GLY A 184 -10.80 -15.55 -1.99
CA GLY A 184 -9.84 -14.81 -2.81
C GLY A 184 -10.25 -13.36 -3.02
N ILE A 185 -9.25 -12.52 -3.28
CA ILE A 185 -9.42 -11.13 -3.72
C ILE A 185 -8.59 -10.94 -4.99
N GLN A 186 -9.19 -10.33 -6.00
CA GLN A 186 -8.47 -9.81 -7.15
C GLN A 186 -7.86 -8.46 -6.79
N HIS A 187 -6.57 -8.44 -6.50
CA HIS A 187 -5.79 -7.22 -6.24
C HIS A 187 -5.24 -6.62 -7.54
N TYR A 188 -4.71 -5.40 -7.48
CA TYR A 188 -3.98 -4.81 -8.63
C TYR A 188 -2.80 -5.69 -9.09
N ALA A 189 -2.18 -6.40 -8.15
CA ALA A 189 -1.02 -7.26 -8.37
C ALA A 189 -1.38 -8.71 -8.77
N GLY A 190 -2.67 -9.03 -8.86
CA GLY A 190 -3.19 -10.36 -9.20
C GLY A 190 -4.06 -10.98 -8.10
N ASP A 191 -4.55 -12.19 -8.38
CA ASP A 191 -5.45 -12.89 -7.46
C ASP A 191 -4.68 -13.47 -6.27
N VAL A 192 -5.15 -13.19 -5.06
CA VAL A 192 -4.59 -13.75 -3.82
C VAL A 192 -5.67 -14.51 -3.07
N THR A 193 -5.36 -15.74 -2.67
CA THR A 193 -6.22 -16.58 -1.82
C THR A 193 -5.77 -16.50 -0.37
N TYR A 194 -6.69 -16.16 0.52
CA TYR A 194 -6.49 -16.01 1.95
C TYR A 194 -7.14 -17.18 2.70
N THR A 195 -6.39 -17.81 3.60
CA THR A 195 -6.91 -18.87 4.49
C THR A 195 -7.29 -18.26 5.83
N VAL A 196 -8.56 -18.41 6.23
CA VAL A 196 -9.15 -17.71 7.39
C VAL A 196 -8.86 -18.37 8.74
N THR A 197 -8.22 -19.54 8.74
CA THR A 197 -7.92 -20.28 9.97
C THR A 197 -7.09 -19.45 10.95
N GLY A 198 -7.59 -19.27 12.16
CA GLY A 198 -6.98 -18.50 13.24
C GLY A 198 -7.15 -16.98 13.13
N TRP A 199 -7.96 -16.46 12.20
CA TRP A 199 -8.12 -15.02 12.01
C TRP A 199 -8.78 -14.34 13.20
N LEU A 200 -9.85 -14.92 13.77
CA LEU A 200 -10.51 -14.33 14.94
C LEU A 200 -9.55 -14.17 16.11
N VAL A 201 -8.71 -15.17 16.36
CA VAL A 201 -7.73 -15.15 17.46
C VAL A 201 -6.63 -14.12 17.18
N LYS A 202 -6.18 -14.00 15.93
CA LYS A 202 -5.17 -13.02 15.52
C LYS A 202 -5.70 -11.58 15.60
N ASP A 203 -6.98 -11.38 15.32
CA ASP A 203 -7.61 -10.07 15.30
C ASP A 203 -8.04 -9.57 16.69
N GLN A 204 -8.14 -10.49 17.67
CA GLN A 204 -8.36 -10.13 19.07
C GLN A 204 -7.19 -9.30 19.62
N ASN A 205 -7.42 -8.01 19.84
CA ASN A 205 -6.47 -7.09 20.46
C ASN A 205 -6.66 -7.03 21.99
N ALA A 206 -6.71 -8.20 22.63
CA ALA A 206 -6.88 -8.34 24.08
C ALA A 206 -5.73 -9.18 24.64
N PRO A 207 -4.64 -8.54 25.13
CA PRO A 207 -3.56 -9.28 25.75
C PRO A 207 -4.03 -9.94 27.06
N PRO A 208 -3.44 -11.09 27.45
CA PRO A 208 -3.87 -11.79 28.66
C PRO A 208 -3.73 -10.89 29.88
N GLN A 209 -4.82 -10.72 30.64
CA GLN A 209 -4.82 -9.85 31.82
C GLN A 209 -3.82 -10.36 32.87
N GLU A 210 -3.72 -11.67 33.03
CA GLU A 210 -2.78 -12.33 33.93
C GLU A 210 -1.32 -12.03 33.57
N ALA A 211 -1.00 -11.95 32.27
CA ALA A 211 0.33 -11.59 31.81
C ALA A 211 0.67 -10.13 32.16
N ARG A 212 -0.28 -9.22 31.92
CA ARG A 212 -0.14 -7.80 32.30
C ARG A 212 0.04 -7.62 33.79
N ASP A 213 -0.84 -8.24 34.60
CA ASP A 213 -0.79 -8.18 36.05
C ASP A 213 0.57 -8.69 36.57
N CYS A 214 1.08 -9.78 35.99
CA CYS A 214 2.40 -10.29 36.34
C CYS A 214 3.52 -9.29 36.03
N LEU A 215 3.50 -8.63 34.87
CA LEU A 215 4.51 -7.65 34.49
C LEU A 215 4.52 -6.43 35.41
N LEU A 216 3.35 -5.99 35.89
CA LEU A 216 3.21 -4.89 36.85
C LEU A 216 3.84 -5.19 38.21
N THR A 217 4.00 -6.47 38.58
CA THR A 217 4.68 -6.86 39.82
C THR A 217 6.20 -6.88 39.73
N SER A 218 6.78 -6.65 38.54
CA SER A 218 8.23 -6.70 38.36
C SER A 218 8.93 -5.59 39.12
N GLU A 219 10.03 -5.93 39.79
CA GLU A 219 10.91 -4.95 40.45
C GLU A 219 11.97 -4.38 39.51
N ASN A 220 12.14 -4.97 38.33
CA ASN A 220 13.13 -4.53 37.35
C ASN A 220 12.74 -3.13 36.81
N PRO A 221 13.64 -2.14 36.88
CA PRO A 221 13.32 -0.76 36.50
C PRO A 221 12.96 -0.62 35.02
N VAL A 222 13.55 -1.42 34.13
CA VAL A 222 13.23 -1.42 32.70
C VAL A 222 11.83 -1.95 32.46
N VAL A 223 11.46 -3.07 33.11
CA VAL A 223 10.12 -3.64 32.99
C VAL A 223 9.06 -2.67 33.50
N LYS A 224 9.32 -1.94 34.59
CA LYS A 224 8.43 -0.88 35.09
C LYS A 224 8.23 0.23 34.05
N ALA A 225 9.31 0.78 33.49
CA ALA A 225 9.24 1.83 32.48
C ALA A 225 8.50 1.38 31.19
N ILE A 226 8.70 0.12 30.79
CA ILE A 226 7.97 -0.51 29.69
C ILE A 226 6.46 -0.51 29.98
N MET A 227 6.06 -0.92 31.19
CA MET A 227 4.65 -0.99 31.59
C MET A 227 3.98 0.39 31.75
N GLU A 228 4.73 1.40 32.20
CA GLU A 228 4.26 2.80 32.25
C GLU A 228 3.93 3.31 30.84
N THR A 229 4.82 3.06 29.88
CA THR A 229 4.62 3.43 28.48
C THR A 229 3.39 2.73 27.89
N ALA A 230 3.29 1.41 28.09
CA ALA A 230 2.14 0.63 27.63
C ALA A 230 0.80 1.11 28.22
N SER A 231 0.79 1.51 29.50
CA SER A 231 -0.41 2.01 30.19
C SER A 231 -0.89 3.34 29.61
N SER A 232 0.05 4.24 29.28
CA SER A 232 -0.25 5.55 28.67
C SER A 232 -0.93 5.43 27.30
N ASP A 233 -0.53 4.44 26.49
CA ASP A 233 -1.12 4.16 25.19
C ASP A 233 -2.56 3.62 25.30
N THR A 234 -2.84 2.80 26.32
CA THR A 234 -4.20 2.35 26.61
C THR A 234 -5.13 3.48 27.05
N GLN A 235 -4.64 4.46 27.83
CA GLN A 235 -5.45 5.60 28.27
C GLN A 235 -5.81 6.53 27.10
N ARG A 236 -4.90 6.73 26.13
CA ARG A 236 -5.17 7.49 24.90
C ARG A 236 -6.23 6.85 24.00
N ARG A 237 -6.46 5.53 24.14
CA ARG A 237 -7.46 4.77 23.36
C ARG A 237 -8.86 4.77 23.97
N GLY A 238 -9.05 5.37 25.15
CA GLY A 238 -10.34 5.47 25.85
C GLY A 238 -10.80 4.14 26.52
N PRO A 239 -11.62 4.20 27.58
CA PRO A 239 -12.11 3.00 28.25
C PRO A 239 -13.26 2.37 27.43
N GLY A 240 -13.13 1.07 27.08
CA GLY A 240 -14.25 0.27 26.55
C GLY A 240 -14.40 0.18 25.03
N GLY A 241 -13.46 0.70 24.25
CA GLY A 241 -13.44 0.45 22.81
C GLY A 241 -13.13 -1.02 22.52
N LYS A 242 -14.12 -1.76 22.03
CA LYS A 242 -13.95 -3.06 21.34
C LYS A 242 -13.06 -2.88 20.12
N SER A 243 -11.76 -2.79 20.36
CA SER A 243 -10.74 -2.57 19.35
C SER A 243 -10.13 -3.91 18.99
N THR A 244 -10.00 -4.14 17.69
CA THR A 244 -9.36 -5.31 17.08
C THR A 244 -8.02 -4.90 16.45
N VAL A 245 -7.20 -5.85 16.05
CA VAL A 245 -5.95 -5.55 15.35
C VAL A 245 -6.26 -4.89 14.00
N GLY A 246 -7.24 -5.39 13.27
CA GLY A 246 -7.69 -4.87 11.97
C GLY A 246 -8.20 -3.43 12.04
N SER A 247 -9.04 -3.11 13.02
CA SER A 247 -9.54 -1.73 13.21
C SER A 247 -8.44 -0.74 13.57
N VAL A 248 -7.50 -1.12 14.44
CA VAL A 248 -6.32 -0.27 14.77
C VAL A 248 -5.45 -0.08 13.53
N PHE A 249 -5.15 -1.16 12.83
CA PHE A 249 -4.32 -1.13 11.63
C PHE A 249 -4.92 -0.22 10.56
N LYS A 250 -6.22 -0.39 10.26
CA LYS A 250 -6.95 0.47 9.31
C LYS A 250 -6.86 1.96 9.70
N LYS A 251 -7.04 2.27 10.99
CA LYS A 251 -6.93 3.65 11.47
C LYS A 251 -5.52 4.21 11.28
N GLN A 252 -4.49 3.46 11.67
CA GLN A 252 -3.09 3.87 11.51
C GLN A 252 -2.69 4.05 10.05
N LEU A 253 -3.16 3.16 9.16
CA LEU A 253 -2.93 3.26 7.73
C LEU A 253 -3.60 4.53 7.16
N SER A 254 -4.84 4.81 7.55
CA SER A 254 -5.52 6.05 7.14
C SER A 254 -4.80 7.31 7.61
N GLU A 255 -4.30 7.33 8.86
CA GLU A 255 -3.50 8.44 9.40
C GLU A 255 -2.17 8.60 8.66
N LEU A 256 -1.53 7.49 8.27
CA LEU A 256 -0.31 7.49 7.46
C LEU A 256 -0.59 8.06 6.06
N MET A 257 -1.61 7.57 5.37
CA MET A 257 -1.96 8.03 4.03
C MET A 257 -2.34 9.53 4.03
N ALA A 258 -3.04 10.00 5.06
CA ALA A 258 -3.34 11.43 5.20
C ALA A 258 -2.08 12.31 5.27
N LYS A 259 -1.00 11.83 5.91
CA LYS A 259 0.29 12.54 5.94
C LYS A 259 0.96 12.54 4.57
N ILE A 260 0.97 11.39 3.89
CA ILE A 260 1.59 11.24 2.56
C ILE A 260 0.88 12.12 1.53
N ASN A 261 -0.45 12.16 1.55
CA ASN A 261 -1.26 12.96 0.62
C ASN A 261 -0.98 14.47 0.73
N GLY A 262 -0.44 14.93 1.86
CA GLY A 262 -0.04 16.32 2.07
C GLY A 262 1.39 16.65 1.64
N THR A 263 2.10 15.72 0.98
CA THR A 263 3.53 15.86 0.63
C THR A 263 3.81 15.54 -0.83
N ASP A 264 4.90 16.09 -1.36
CA ASP A 264 5.44 15.69 -2.66
C ASP A 264 6.05 14.29 -2.55
N SER A 265 5.47 13.35 -3.30
CA SER A 265 5.79 11.92 -3.19
C SER A 265 6.87 11.48 -4.18
N HIS A 266 7.83 10.70 -3.70
CA HIS A 266 8.87 10.07 -4.53
C HIS A 266 8.88 8.56 -4.30
N TYR A 267 9.02 7.78 -5.37
CA TYR A 267 8.85 6.33 -5.33
C TYR A 267 10.14 5.60 -5.74
N ILE A 268 10.58 4.66 -4.90
CA ILE A 268 11.70 3.75 -5.18
C ILE A 268 11.15 2.32 -5.18
N ARG A 269 11.27 1.62 -6.32
CA ARG A 269 10.82 0.23 -6.45
C ARG A 269 12.03 -0.71 -6.48
N CYS A 270 12.21 -1.46 -5.40
CA CYS A 270 13.31 -2.42 -5.26
C CYS A 270 12.96 -3.75 -5.96
N ILE A 271 13.85 -4.27 -6.79
CA ILE A 271 13.68 -5.54 -7.51
C ILE A 271 14.73 -6.55 -7.05
N LYS A 272 14.27 -7.69 -6.54
CA LYS A 272 15.13 -8.84 -6.19
C LYS A 272 15.50 -9.60 -7.47
N PRO A 273 16.78 -9.66 -7.87
CA PRO A 273 17.18 -10.23 -9.14
C PRO A 273 17.11 -11.76 -9.18
N ASN A 274 17.29 -12.42 -8.02
CA ASN A 274 17.18 -13.87 -7.87
C ASN A 274 16.90 -14.24 -6.39
N PRO A 275 16.30 -15.41 -6.11
CA PRO A 275 15.92 -15.80 -4.76
C PRO A 275 17.11 -16.24 -3.91
N ALA A 276 18.21 -16.66 -4.57
CA ALA A 276 19.43 -17.18 -3.97
C ALA A 276 20.42 -16.10 -3.47
N HIS A 277 20.05 -14.82 -3.58
CA HIS A 277 20.85 -13.67 -3.14
C HIS A 277 22.24 -13.60 -3.79
N LYS A 278 22.39 -14.12 -5.02
CA LYS A 278 23.69 -14.13 -5.73
C LYS A 278 23.86 -12.89 -6.59
N PRO A 279 25.03 -12.22 -6.59
CA PRO A 279 25.29 -11.14 -7.51
C PRO A 279 25.32 -11.66 -8.96
N ARG A 280 24.92 -10.81 -9.93
CA ARG A 280 24.97 -11.09 -11.38
C ARG A 280 24.15 -12.31 -11.86
N VAL A 281 23.24 -12.83 -11.04
CA VAL A 281 22.29 -13.87 -11.44
C VAL A 281 20.90 -13.26 -11.62
N ILE A 282 20.30 -13.48 -12.78
CA ILE A 282 18.99 -12.94 -13.15
C ILE A 282 17.99 -14.09 -13.27
N HIS A 283 16.88 -13.98 -12.55
CA HIS A 283 15.76 -14.90 -12.64
C HIS A 283 14.55 -14.19 -13.28
N SER A 284 14.49 -14.20 -14.62
CA SER A 284 13.61 -13.35 -15.42
C SER A 284 12.13 -13.45 -15.05
N SER A 285 11.60 -14.65 -14.79
CA SER A 285 10.19 -14.82 -14.42
C SER A 285 9.84 -14.22 -13.06
N GLN A 286 10.78 -14.19 -12.11
CA GLN A 286 10.55 -13.57 -10.80
C GLN A 286 10.65 -12.05 -10.89
N ILE A 287 11.55 -11.54 -11.71
CA ILE A 287 11.64 -10.09 -11.98
C ILE A 287 10.37 -9.62 -12.68
N LEU A 288 9.88 -10.36 -13.68
CA LEU A 288 8.63 -10.04 -14.36
C LEU A 288 7.45 -9.98 -13.37
N ASN A 289 7.31 -10.98 -12.50
CA ASN A 289 6.26 -10.97 -11.48
C ASN A 289 6.39 -9.75 -10.54
N GLN A 290 7.60 -9.40 -10.11
CA GLN A 290 7.81 -8.20 -9.29
C GLN A 290 7.42 -6.91 -10.02
N LEU A 291 7.74 -6.76 -11.31
CA LEU A 291 7.38 -5.59 -12.10
C LEU A 291 5.85 -5.46 -12.27
N VAL A 292 5.15 -6.59 -12.39
CA VAL A 292 3.69 -6.63 -12.43
C VAL A 292 3.12 -6.24 -11.06
N CYS A 293 3.60 -6.86 -9.98
CA CYS A 293 3.10 -6.62 -8.62
C CYS A 293 3.55 -5.27 -8.02
N SER A 294 4.55 -4.58 -8.58
CA SER A 294 5.03 -3.29 -8.05
C SER A 294 4.26 -2.08 -8.60
N GLY A 295 3.25 -2.30 -9.45
CA GLY A 295 2.46 -1.22 -10.06
C GLY A 295 3.21 -0.42 -11.13
N VAL A 296 4.44 -0.82 -11.48
CA VAL A 296 5.28 -0.14 -12.48
C VAL A 296 4.64 -0.24 -13.86
N MET A 297 4.02 -1.38 -14.18
CA MET A 297 3.32 -1.56 -15.45
C MET A 297 2.14 -0.59 -15.58
N GLU A 298 1.44 -0.28 -14.49
CA GLU A 298 0.31 0.65 -14.52
C GLU A 298 0.78 2.10 -14.74
N ALA A 299 1.84 2.53 -14.06
CA ALA A 299 2.47 3.83 -14.35
C ALA A 299 2.87 3.98 -15.82
N ILE A 300 3.41 2.91 -16.43
CA ILE A 300 3.74 2.89 -17.86
C ILE A 300 2.45 3.01 -18.71
N ARG A 301 1.37 2.32 -18.33
CA ARG A 301 0.08 2.41 -19.04
C ARG A 301 -0.52 3.81 -18.97
N ILE A 302 -0.54 4.45 -17.80
CA ILE A 302 -1.01 5.82 -17.63
C ILE A 302 -0.21 6.77 -18.53
N ARG A 303 1.12 6.66 -18.53
CA ARG A 303 1.97 7.46 -19.41
C ARG A 303 1.73 7.19 -20.90
N LYS A 304 1.41 5.96 -21.27
CA LYS A 304 1.12 5.57 -22.66
C LYS A 304 -0.30 5.93 -23.11
N SER A 305 -1.27 5.98 -22.21
CA SER A 305 -2.64 6.42 -22.51
C SER A 305 -2.69 7.93 -22.76
N GLY A 306 -1.81 8.69 -22.09
CA GLY A 306 -1.45 10.07 -22.42
C GLY A 306 -0.59 10.21 -23.67
N PHE A 307 0.32 11.19 -23.69
CA PHE A 307 1.33 11.42 -24.73
C PHE A 307 2.68 10.88 -24.25
N ALA A 308 3.05 9.72 -24.79
CA ALA A 308 4.25 8.98 -24.41
C ALA A 308 5.54 9.73 -24.76
N LEU A 309 5.56 10.41 -25.91
CA LEU A 309 6.67 11.25 -26.34
C LEU A 309 6.45 12.68 -25.83
N ARG A 310 7.45 13.23 -25.14
CA ARG A 310 7.49 14.62 -24.70
C ARG A 310 8.89 15.15 -24.90
N LEU A 311 9.09 15.93 -25.94
CA LEU A 311 10.39 16.52 -26.24
C LEU A 311 10.23 18.03 -26.29
N LEU A 312 11.22 18.75 -25.76
CA LEU A 312 11.34 20.18 -26.04
C LEU A 312 11.34 20.40 -27.54
N HIS A 313 10.81 21.54 -28.00
CA HIS A 313 10.72 21.83 -29.43
C HIS A 313 12.04 21.63 -30.17
N GLN A 314 13.16 22.06 -29.57
CA GLN A 314 14.50 21.88 -30.14
C GLN A 314 14.88 20.39 -30.26
N ASP A 315 14.72 19.62 -29.19
CA ASP A 315 15.05 18.18 -29.17
C ASP A 315 14.20 17.41 -30.18
N PHE A 316 12.92 17.75 -30.31
CA PHE A 316 12.01 17.14 -31.27
C PHE A 316 12.47 17.39 -32.70
N VAL A 317 12.79 18.64 -33.04
CA VAL A 317 13.26 19.02 -34.38
C VAL A 317 14.60 18.35 -34.69
N ASP A 318 15.57 18.41 -33.78
CA ASP A 318 16.88 17.81 -34.02
C ASP A 318 16.80 16.30 -34.21
N ARG A 319 15.88 15.64 -33.50
CA ARG A 319 15.65 14.20 -33.63
C ARG A 319 14.93 13.84 -34.92
N TYR A 320 13.85 14.52 -35.29
CA TYR A 320 12.92 14.05 -36.32
C TYR A 320 12.87 14.86 -37.63
N ARG A 321 13.59 15.99 -37.75
CA ARG A 321 13.59 16.80 -38.99
C ARG A 321 13.93 16.05 -40.29
N LEU A 322 14.68 14.95 -40.19
CA LEU A 322 15.08 14.14 -41.36
C LEU A 322 13.95 13.25 -41.90
N VAL A 323 12.88 13.03 -41.12
CA VAL A 323 11.70 12.25 -41.57
C VAL A 323 11.04 12.90 -42.80
N LEU A 324 11.15 14.22 -42.94
CA LEU A 324 10.66 14.97 -44.10
C LEU A 324 11.65 14.98 -45.30
N GLY A 325 12.81 14.33 -45.16
CA GLY A 325 13.89 14.34 -46.13
C GLY A 325 14.84 15.56 -46.03
N SER A 326 16.05 15.42 -46.56
CA SER A 326 17.16 16.36 -46.32
C SER A 326 16.89 17.81 -46.76
N LYS A 327 16.10 18.03 -47.82
CA LYS A 327 15.74 19.39 -48.29
C LYS A 327 14.81 20.10 -47.32
N ALA A 328 13.75 19.43 -46.86
CA ALA A 328 12.83 20.00 -45.87
C ALA A 328 13.52 20.21 -44.52
N ALA A 329 14.40 19.29 -44.13
CA ALA A 329 15.17 19.40 -42.89
C ALA A 329 16.09 20.63 -42.84
N ALA A 330 16.62 21.07 -43.99
CA ALA A 330 17.45 22.27 -44.07
C ALA A 330 16.66 23.56 -43.81
N GLY A 331 15.42 23.64 -44.30
CA GLY A 331 14.52 24.78 -44.04
C GLY A 331 14.09 24.90 -42.57
N LEU A 332 14.00 23.78 -41.85
CA LEU A 332 13.67 23.79 -40.42
C LEU A 332 14.81 24.38 -39.55
N ARG A 333 16.07 24.32 -40.01
CA ARG A 333 17.22 24.86 -39.24
C ARG A 333 17.29 26.38 -39.23
N THR A 334 16.58 27.05 -40.13
CA THR A 334 16.59 28.52 -40.22
C THR A 334 15.52 29.17 -39.36
N LEU A 335 14.65 28.38 -38.74
CA LEU A 335 13.58 28.84 -37.86
C LEU A 335 14.00 28.73 -36.38
N ASP A 336 13.33 29.48 -35.52
CA ASP A 336 13.40 29.23 -34.08
C ASP A 336 12.78 27.86 -33.74
N ALA A 337 13.15 27.30 -32.59
CA ALA A 337 12.77 25.95 -32.20
C ALA A 337 11.24 25.72 -32.23
N ALA A 338 10.46 26.70 -31.75
CA ALA A 338 9.01 26.58 -31.68
C ALA A 338 8.38 26.61 -33.07
N SER A 339 8.79 27.56 -33.92
CA SER A 339 8.33 27.62 -35.33
C SER A 339 8.75 26.40 -36.13
N ALA A 340 9.97 25.89 -35.91
CA ALA A 340 10.47 24.68 -36.55
C ALA A 340 9.68 23.44 -36.13
N ALA A 341 9.40 23.28 -34.84
CA ALA A 341 8.57 22.19 -34.33
C ALA A 341 7.15 22.27 -34.90
N GLN A 342 6.57 23.48 -34.93
CA GLN A 342 5.26 23.73 -35.54
C GLN A 342 5.22 23.35 -37.01
N GLN A 343 6.21 23.78 -37.80
CA GLN A 343 6.26 23.45 -39.21
C GLN A 343 6.46 21.94 -39.44
N LEU A 344 7.32 21.29 -38.64
CA LEU A 344 7.57 19.86 -38.72
C LEU A 344 6.27 19.06 -38.47
N VAL A 345 5.57 19.33 -37.36
CA VAL A 345 4.30 18.65 -37.05
C VAL A 345 3.25 18.92 -38.14
N THR A 346 3.09 20.18 -38.57
CA THR A 346 2.13 20.52 -39.64
C THR A 346 2.41 19.75 -40.93
N GLN A 347 3.68 19.55 -41.31
CA GLN A 347 4.03 18.76 -42.50
C GLN A 347 3.78 17.27 -42.30
N LEU A 348 4.07 16.71 -41.11
CA LEU A 348 3.75 15.32 -40.79
C LEU A 348 2.24 15.05 -40.90
N VAL A 349 1.42 16.00 -40.43
CA VAL A 349 -0.05 15.93 -40.52
C VAL A 349 -0.52 16.12 -41.96
N ALA A 350 0.04 17.08 -42.71
CA ALA A 350 -0.30 17.33 -44.11
C ALA A 350 0.00 16.12 -45.02
N ASN A 351 1.10 15.41 -44.73
CA ASN A 351 1.45 14.16 -45.42
C ASN A 351 0.58 12.96 -44.99
N LYS A 352 -0.37 13.16 -44.06
CA LYS A 352 -1.23 12.11 -43.47
C LYS A 352 -0.45 10.99 -42.79
N TRP A 353 0.75 11.28 -42.30
CA TRP A 353 1.57 10.31 -41.57
C TRP A 353 1.21 10.25 -40.08
N VAL A 354 0.70 11.35 -39.53
CA VAL A 354 0.25 11.47 -38.13
C VAL A 354 -1.07 12.25 -38.07
N SER A 355 -1.91 11.96 -37.08
CA SER A 355 -3.12 12.75 -36.81
C SER A 355 -2.81 13.98 -35.95
N GLN A 356 -3.55 15.08 -36.17
CA GLN A 356 -3.48 16.28 -35.34
C GLN A 356 -3.85 16.01 -33.87
N GLU A 357 -4.70 15.01 -33.61
CA GLU A 357 -5.09 14.63 -32.24
C GLU A 357 -4.03 13.78 -31.53
N GLU A 358 -3.16 13.12 -32.30
CA GLU A 358 -2.13 12.22 -31.79
C GLU A 358 -0.76 12.88 -31.62
N CYS A 359 -0.57 14.07 -32.21
CA CYS A 359 0.66 14.85 -32.13
C CYS A 359 0.33 16.32 -31.89
N LEU A 360 0.44 16.75 -30.64
CA LEU A 360 0.12 18.11 -30.19
C LEU A 360 1.38 18.93 -29.95
N ILE A 361 1.22 20.24 -30.10
CA ILE A 361 2.27 21.22 -29.78
C ILE A 361 1.81 22.01 -28.58
N GLY A 362 2.56 21.87 -27.49
CA GLY A 362 2.45 22.73 -26.32
C GLY A 362 3.33 23.98 -26.46
N ARG A 363 3.32 24.80 -25.42
CA ARG A 363 4.12 26.05 -25.33
C ARG A 363 5.62 25.83 -25.44
N THR A 364 6.13 24.70 -24.94
CA THR A 364 7.56 24.39 -24.81
C THR A 364 7.94 23.03 -25.39
N LYS A 365 6.99 22.09 -25.46
CA LYS A 365 7.22 20.72 -25.92
C LYS A 365 6.31 20.32 -27.08
N VAL A 366 6.71 19.27 -27.79
CA VAL A 366 5.85 18.46 -28.65
C VAL A 366 5.44 17.21 -27.90
N PHE A 367 4.16 16.90 -27.92
CA PHE A 367 3.52 15.76 -27.26
C PHE A 367 3.00 14.80 -28.32
N ALA A 368 3.42 13.53 -28.29
CA ALA A 368 2.92 12.54 -29.26
C ALA A 368 2.52 11.21 -28.61
N LYS A 369 1.47 10.59 -29.16
CA LYS A 369 1.03 9.24 -28.77
C LYS A 369 2.12 8.23 -29.10
N SER A 370 2.06 7.07 -28.43
CA SER A 370 3.01 5.98 -28.64
C SER A 370 3.04 5.50 -30.10
N THR A 371 1.89 5.47 -30.78
CA THR A 371 1.76 5.13 -32.21
C THR A 371 2.57 6.06 -33.11
N VAL A 372 2.50 7.38 -32.84
CA VAL A 372 3.26 8.40 -33.57
C VAL A 372 4.75 8.29 -33.26
N GLN A 373 5.12 8.07 -32.00
CA GLN A 373 6.51 7.85 -31.62
C GLN A 373 7.12 6.65 -32.36
N ASP A 374 6.42 5.51 -32.37
CA ASP A 374 6.87 4.29 -33.05
C ASP A 374 6.99 4.48 -34.57
N PHE A 375 6.14 5.32 -35.17
CA PHE A 375 6.27 5.72 -36.57
C PHE A 375 7.52 6.59 -36.78
N LEU A 376 7.68 7.65 -35.99
CA LEU A 376 8.79 8.61 -36.12
C LEU A 376 10.16 7.95 -35.93
N GLU A 377 10.29 7.01 -34.98
CA GLU A 377 11.53 6.24 -34.77
C GLU A 377 11.81 5.24 -35.91
N ARG A 378 10.79 4.74 -36.62
CA ARG A 378 10.98 3.88 -37.79
C ARG A 378 11.29 4.65 -39.06
N ALA A 379 10.77 5.87 -39.19
CA ALA A 379 10.91 6.70 -40.38
C ALA A 379 12.21 7.52 -40.40
N ARG A 380 12.77 7.81 -39.23
CA ARG A 380 14.08 8.45 -39.05
C ARG A 380 15.20 7.44 -39.26
#